data_AF-A0A8I1GU15-F1
#
_entry.id   AF-A0A8I1GU15-F1
#
_cell.length_a   1.000
_cell.length_b   1.000
_cell.length_c   1.000
_cell.angle_alpha   90.00
_cell.angle_beta   90.00
_cell.angle_gamma   90.00
#
_symmetry.space_group_name_H-M   'P 1'
#
loop_
_entity.id
_entity.type
_entity.pdbx_description
1 polymer ?
#
loop_
_entity_poly.entity_id
_entity_poly.type
_entity_poly.pdbx_seq_one_letter_code
_entity_poly.pdbx_strand_id
1 'polypeptide(L)'
;MFTNNQKLVTTVTALTLGCGFTFGLTPAFADSNNSSGSATPVHSIQNQEQEPFTGYVISADKNYLVVAATSTKDDALAYHTDWWELVSQNKILRVPVSSGEDYTLGEKLNIYAAAWTKSLPPIAVMPTIEKVFQ
;
A
#
# COMPACT_ATOMS: atom_id res chain seq x y z
N MET A 1 -65.70 -10.98 51.39
CA MET A 1 -66.15 -12.08 50.51
C MET A 1 -66.40 -11.47 49.15
N PHE A 2 -65.57 -11.80 48.15
CA PHE A 2 -65.78 -11.74 46.70
C PHE A 2 -64.42 -11.99 46.04
N THR A 3 -64.21 -13.25 45.70
CA THR A 3 -63.12 -13.77 44.89
C THR A 3 -63.25 -13.29 43.45
N ASN A 4 -62.15 -12.91 42.81
CA ASN A 4 -62.07 -12.97 41.34
C ASN A 4 -60.67 -13.39 40.91
N ASN A 5 -60.60 -14.64 40.42
CA ASN A 5 -59.47 -15.24 39.75
C ASN A 5 -59.40 -14.69 38.32
N GLN A 6 -58.31 -14.01 37.95
CA GLN A 6 -57.99 -13.78 36.54
C GLN A 6 -56.63 -14.37 36.24
N LYS A 7 -56.72 -15.60 35.73
CA LYS A 7 -55.64 -16.43 35.20
C LYS A 7 -55.15 -15.80 33.89
N LEU A 8 -54.04 -15.08 33.94
CA LEU A 8 -53.32 -14.62 32.74
C LEU A 8 -52.62 -15.82 32.10
N VAL A 9 -53.29 -16.40 31.10
CA VAL A 9 -52.72 -17.43 30.22
C VAL A 9 -51.77 -16.72 29.26
N THR A 10 -50.48 -16.81 29.54
CA THR A 10 -49.42 -16.30 28.66
C THR A 10 -49.07 -17.39 27.66
N THR A 11 -49.59 -17.29 26.45
CA THR A 11 -49.24 -18.15 25.32
C THR A 11 -47.86 -17.74 24.81
N VAL A 12 -46.84 -18.55 25.11
CA VAL A 12 -45.48 -18.38 24.57
C VAL A 12 -45.41 -19.11 23.23
N THR A 13 -45.46 -18.36 22.14
CA THR A 13 -45.19 -18.89 20.79
C THR A 13 -43.67 -18.96 20.60
N ALA A 14 -43.09 -20.14 20.81
CA ALA A 14 -41.67 -20.40 20.55
C ALA A 14 -41.43 -20.57 19.03
N LEU A 15 -40.66 -19.68 18.43
CA LEU A 15 -40.13 -19.84 17.07
C LEU A 15 -38.83 -20.66 17.14
N THR A 16 -38.93 -21.95 16.85
CA THR A 16 -37.79 -22.87 16.74
C THR A 16 -37.16 -22.76 15.35
N LEU A 17 -36.07 -22.01 15.22
CA LEU A 17 -35.23 -22.05 14.03
C LEU A 17 -34.29 -23.25 14.15
N GLY A 18 -34.61 -24.31 13.40
CA GLY A 18 -33.79 -25.50 13.30
C GLY A 18 -32.51 -25.22 12.53
N CYS A 19 -31.36 -25.29 13.20
CA CYS A 19 -30.06 -25.50 12.58
C CYS A 19 -29.51 -26.83 13.13
N GLY A 20 -29.70 -27.89 12.36
CA GLY A 20 -29.14 -29.21 12.66
C GLY A 20 -27.62 -29.19 12.47
N PHE A 21 -26.88 -29.16 13.58
CA PHE A 21 -25.47 -29.50 13.59
C PHE A 21 -25.33 -30.95 14.05
N THR A 22 -25.24 -31.86 13.11
CA THR A 22 -24.88 -33.26 13.39
C THR A 22 -23.37 -33.34 13.59
N PHE A 23 -22.92 -33.42 14.84
CA PHE A 23 -21.55 -33.82 15.17
C PHE A 23 -21.40 -35.34 15.01
N GLY A 24 -21.12 -35.77 13.77
CA GLY A 24 -20.65 -37.11 13.46
C GLY A 24 -19.14 -37.18 13.66
N LEU A 25 -18.70 -37.91 14.68
CA LEU A 25 -17.29 -38.19 14.95
C LEU A 25 -16.75 -39.20 13.94
N THR A 26 -16.03 -38.71 12.92
CA THR A 26 -14.98 -39.47 12.23
C THR A 26 -13.82 -38.52 11.91
N PRO A 27 -12.62 -38.71 12.49
CA PRO A 27 -11.44 -38.00 12.01
C PRO A 27 -11.01 -38.64 10.69
N ALA A 28 -11.37 -38.00 9.57
CA ALA A 28 -10.71 -38.28 8.31
C ALA A 28 -9.31 -37.63 8.40
N PHE A 29 -8.31 -38.43 8.77
CA PHE A 29 -6.92 -38.07 8.54
C PHE A 29 -6.73 -37.97 7.02
N ALA A 30 -6.68 -36.75 6.51
CA ALA A 30 -6.24 -36.50 5.15
C ALA A 30 -4.77 -36.92 5.07
N ASP A 31 -4.53 -37.96 4.28
CA ASP A 31 -3.23 -38.48 3.87
C ASP A 31 -2.27 -37.32 3.54
N SER A 32 -1.21 -37.16 4.33
CA SER A 32 -0.11 -36.27 3.99
C SER A 32 0.73 -36.97 2.92
N ASN A 33 0.29 -36.90 1.67
CA ASN A 33 1.18 -37.20 0.56
C ASN A 33 2.32 -36.17 0.62
N ASN A 34 3.52 -36.65 0.92
CA ASN A 34 4.77 -35.92 0.78
C ASN A 34 5.03 -35.65 -0.71
N SER A 35 4.26 -34.75 -1.32
CA SER A 35 4.76 -34.04 -2.48
C SER A 35 5.67 -32.94 -1.95
N SER A 36 6.97 -33.20 -2.03
CA SER A 36 8.02 -32.20 -2.04
C SER A 36 7.83 -31.26 -3.24
N GLY A 37 6.71 -30.52 -3.27
CA GLY A 37 6.61 -29.28 -4.00
C GLY A 37 7.31 -28.26 -3.14
N SER A 38 8.53 -27.87 -3.53
CA SER A 38 9.25 -26.77 -2.90
C SER A 38 8.25 -25.65 -2.63
N ALA A 39 7.99 -25.34 -1.36
CA ALA A 39 7.45 -24.04 -1.02
C ALA A 39 8.51 -23.06 -1.52
N THR A 40 8.35 -22.59 -2.76
CA THR A 40 9.14 -21.47 -3.25
C THR A 40 8.85 -20.36 -2.26
N PRO A 41 9.86 -19.86 -1.54
CA PRO A 41 9.67 -18.68 -0.75
C PRO A 41 9.08 -17.63 -1.70
N VAL A 42 7.98 -16.99 -1.35
CA VAL A 42 7.46 -15.81 -2.07
C VAL A 42 8.37 -14.61 -1.77
N HIS A 43 9.68 -14.83 -1.89
CA HIS A 43 10.76 -13.88 -1.78
C HIS A 43 11.64 -14.04 -3.03
N SER A 44 11.00 -13.98 -4.19
CA SER A 44 11.62 -13.27 -5.28
C SER A 44 11.09 -11.85 -5.18
N ILE A 45 11.74 -11.00 -4.37
CA ILE A 45 11.91 -9.60 -4.80
C ILE A 45 12.79 -9.75 -6.03
N GLN A 46 12.14 -10.12 -7.13
CA GLN A 46 12.76 -10.09 -8.43
C GLN A 46 13.21 -8.65 -8.51
N ASN A 47 14.51 -8.42 -8.65
CA ASN A 47 15.03 -7.17 -9.16
C ASN A 47 14.38 -6.98 -10.53
N GLN A 48 13.09 -6.60 -10.55
CA GLN A 48 12.46 -6.06 -11.72
C GLN A 48 13.29 -4.81 -11.97
N GLU A 49 13.92 -4.75 -13.14
CA GLU A 49 14.49 -3.51 -13.65
C GLU A 49 13.36 -2.49 -13.69
N GLN A 50 13.16 -1.82 -12.56
CA GLN A 50 12.20 -0.75 -12.42
C GLN A 50 12.77 0.38 -13.26
N GLU A 51 12.01 0.83 -14.27
CA GLU A 51 12.42 1.94 -15.10
C GLU A 51 12.78 3.13 -14.20
N PRO A 52 13.98 3.72 -14.36
CA PRO A 52 14.41 4.82 -13.51
C PRO A 52 13.47 6.00 -13.67
N PHE A 53 13.10 6.59 -12.54
CA PHE A 53 12.31 7.81 -12.56
C PHE A 53 13.22 8.99 -12.80
N THR A 54 13.05 9.65 -13.95
CA THR A 54 13.79 10.86 -14.29
C THR A 54 12.90 12.07 -14.08
N GLY A 55 13.39 13.06 -13.37
CA GLY A 55 12.62 14.28 -13.15
C GLY A 55 13.42 15.41 -12.51
N TYR A 56 12.74 16.51 -12.23
CA TYR A 56 13.30 17.70 -11.62
C TYR A 56 12.91 17.81 -10.14
N VAL A 57 13.82 18.25 -9.30
CA VAL A 57 13.54 18.50 -7.86
C VAL A 57 12.63 19.71 -7.72
N ILE A 58 11.46 19.53 -7.11
CA ILE A 58 10.50 20.62 -6.85
C ILE A 58 10.40 20.99 -5.36
N SER A 59 10.81 20.08 -4.48
CA SER A 59 10.97 20.33 -3.05
C SER A 59 12.13 19.50 -2.50
N ALA A 60 12.87 20.04 -1.54
CA ALA A 60 13.98 19.38 -0.88
C ALA A 60 13.91 19.63 0.63
N ASP A 61 13.67 18.55 1.38
CA ASP A 61 13.69 18.51 2.84
C ASP A 61 14.87 17.67 3.34
N LYS A 62 15.16 17.76 4.65
CA LYS A 62 16.24 17.00 5.29
C LYS A 62 16.15 15.48 5.12
N ASN A 63 14.94 14.96 4.95
CA ASN A 63 14.67 13.51 4.89
C ASN A 63 14.15 13.06 3.53
N TYR A 64 13.62 13.99 2.72
CA TYR A 64 12.94 13.65 1.48
C TYR A 64 13.15 14.71 0.41
N LEU A 65 13.25 14.26 -0.83
CA LEU A 65 13.05 15.08 -2.01
C LEU A 65 11.70 14.78 -2.62
N VAL A 66 11.15 15.76 -3.31
CA VAL A 66 10.01 15.58 -4.18
C VAL A 66 10.47 15.88 -5.59
N VAL A 67 10.33 14.89 -6.47
CA VAL A 67 10.81 14.94 -7.85
C VAL A 67 9.62 14.81 -8.79
N ALA A 68 9.55 15.71 -9.76
CA ALA A 68 8.49 15.77 -10.76
C ALA A 68 9.02 15.31 -12.12
N ALA A 69 8.34 14.34 -12.74
CA ALA A 69 8.60 13.90 -14.10
C ALA A 69 7.95 14.86 -15.11
N THR A 70 8.62 15.98 -15.36
CA THR A 70 8.26 16.96 -16.37
C THR A 70 9.33 17.03 -17.47
N SER A 71 8.96 17.57 -18.62
CA SER A 71 9.88 17.74 -19.75
C SER A 71 10.88 18.87 -19.53
N THR A 72 10.48 19.92 -18.79
CA THR A 72 11.29 21.11 -18.55
C THR A 72 11.39 21.43 -17.05
N LYS A 73 12.45 22.15 -16.70
CA LYS A 73 12.69 22.65 -15.34
C LYS A 73 11.62 23.66 -14.93
N ASP A 74 11.27 24.61 -15.79
CA ASP A 74 10.31 25.67 -15.47
C ASP A 74 8.91 25.09 -15.22
N ASP A 75 8.50 24.09 -16.01
CA ASP A 75 7.25 23.37 -15.77
C ASP A 75 7.27 22.66 -14.42
N ALA A 76 8.40 22.04 -14.04
CA ALA A 76 8.52 21.39 -12.73
C ALA A 76 8.32 22.40 -11.59
N LEU A 77 9.00 23.55 -11.67
CA LEU A 77 8.98 24.58 -10.63
C LEU A 77 7.62 25.24 -10.47
N ALA A 78 6.78 25.23 -11.53
CA ALA A 78 5.39 25.68 -11.43
C ALA A 78 4.58 24.86 -10.40
N TYR A 79 4.90 23.56 -10.24
CA TYR A 79 4.22 22.65 -9.30
C TYR A 79 4.87 22.60 -7.90
N HIS A 80 5.80 23.50 -7.57
CA HIS A 80 6.43 23.48 -6.24
C HIS A 80 5.42 23.72 -5.10
N THR A 81 4.41 24.56 -5.34
CA THR A 81 3.36 24.88 -4.34
C THR A 81 2.22 23.87 -4.38
N ASP A 82 1.74 23.53 -5.56
CA ASP A 82 0.64 22.59 -5.76
C ASP A 82 1.07 21.49 -6.72
N TRP A 83 1.28 20.31 -6.15
CA TRP A 83 1.76 19.12 -6.85
C TRP A 83 0.67 18.04 -6.95
N TRP A 84 -0.57 18.35 -6.55
CA TRP A 84 -1.68 17.38 -6.55
C TRP A 84 -2.03 16.87 -7.96
N GLU A 85 -1.90 17.74 -8.95
CA GLU A 85 -2.05 17.38 -10.35
C GLU A 85 -1.02 16.31 -10.77
N LEU A 86 0.24 16.45 -10.34
CA LEU A 86 1.30 15.48 -10.64
C LEU A 86 1.07 14.14 -9.93
N VAL A 87 0.49 14.14 -8.73
CA VAL A 87 0.08 12.91 -8.03
C VAL A 87 -0.96 12.16 -8.85
N SER A 88 -1.97 12.87 -9.33
CA SER A 88 -3.08 12.30 -10.09
C SER A 88 -2.61 11.72 -11.42
N GLN A 89 -1.55 12.30 -12.01
CA GLN A 89 -0.92 11.82 -13.24
C GLN A 89 0.20 10.80 -13.01
N ASN A 90 0.48 10.43 -11.75
CA ASN A 90 1.59 9.56 -11.36
C ASN A 90 2.95 10.05 -11.90
N LYS A 91 3.13 11.38 -11.98
CA LYS A 91 4.35 12.07 -12.44
C LYS A 91 5.18 12.63 -11.28
N ILE A 92 4.99 12.10 -10.08
CA ILE A 92 5.69 12.57 -8.89
C ILE A 92 6.21 11.39 -8.10
N LEU A 93 7.40 11.58 -7.53
CA LEU A 93 8.02 10.63 -6.64
C LEU A 93 8.60 11.34 -5.44
N ARG A 94 8.30 10.82 -4.26
CA ARG A 94 8.97 11.21 -3.02
C ARG A 94 10.14 10.28 -2.76
N VAL A 95 11.32 10.84 -2.63
CA VAL A 95 12.57 10.09 -2.54
C VAL A 95 13.20 10.33 -1.17
N PRO A 96 13.36 9.31 -0.31
CA PRO A 96 14.12 9.49 0.92
C PRO A 96 15.59 9.80 0.60
N VAL A 97 16.17 10.75 1.33
CA VAL A 97 17.59 11.12 1.19
C VAL A 97 18.38 10.82 2.45
N SER A 98 19.65 10.50 2.26
CA SER A 98 20.58 10.32 3.37
C SER A 98 21.12 11.68 3.81
N SER A 99 21.38 11.83 5.12
CA SER A 99 21.94 13.07 5.67
C SER A 99 23.34 13.32 5.08
N GLY A 100 23.48 14.37 4.28
CA GLY A 100 24.77 14.80 3.69
C GLY A 100 24.74 15.07 2.19
N GLU A 101 23.66 14.73 1.50
CA GLU A 101 23.48 15.05 0.08
C GLU A 101 22.73 16.38 -0.08
N ASP A 102 23.40 17.38 -0.65
CA ASP A 102 22.78 18.66 -0.97
C ASP A 102 22.17 18.62 -2.38
N TYR A 103 20.84 18.70 -2.42
CA TYR A 103 20.05 18.81 -3.65
C TYR A 103 19.46 20.20 -3.76
N THR A 104 19.48 20.76 -4.96
CA THR A 104 18.95 22.09 -5.23
C THR A 104 17.69 22.02 -6.08
N LEU A 105 16.81 23.01 -5.91
CA LEU A 105 15.56 23.08 -6.66
C LEU A 105 15.82 23.21 -8.17
N GLY A 106 15.13 22.37 -8.93
CA GLY A 106 15.24 22.27 -10.38
C GLY A 106 16.48 21.52 -10.88
N GLU A 107 17.22 20.83 -10.02
CA GLU A 107 18.17 19.80 -10.48
C GLU A 107 17.43 18.66 -11.15
N LYS A 108 18.01 18.14 -12.24
CA LYS A 108 17.52 16.94 -12.90
C LYS A 108 18.19 15.72 -12.29
N LEU A 109 17.38 14.79 -11.81
CA LEU A 109 17.83 13.58 -11.14
C LEU A 109 17.27 12.34 -11.84
N ASN A 110 18.08 11.29 -11.89
CA ASN A 110 17.64 9.93 -12.18
C ASN A 110 17.54 9.17 -10.85
N ILE A 111 16.37 8.62 -10.57
CA ILE A 111 16.11 7.87 -9.34
C ILE A 111 15.85 6.41 -9.71
N TYR A 112 16.75 5.55 -9.25
CA TYR A 112 16.62 4.11 -9.32
C TYR A 112 16.08 3.65 -7.98
N ALA A 113 14.99 2.88 -7.96
CA ALA A 113 14.38 2.39 -6.72
C ALA A 113 14.08 0.91 -6.84
N ALA A 114 14.21 0.18 -5.72
CA ALA A 114 13.86 -1.23 -5.69
C ALA A 114 12.35 -1.45 -5.81
N ALA A 115 11.56 -0.51 -5.30
CA ALA A 115 10.10 -0.53 -5.37
C ALA A 115 9.52 0.87 -5.07
N TRP A 116 8.20 0.97 -5.25
CA TRP A 116 7.40 2.16 -4.95
C TRP A 116 6.32 1.79 -3.93
N THR A 117 6.10 2.63 -2.93
CA THR A 117 4.98 2.43 -2.01
C THR A 117 3.65 2.78 -2.67
N LYS A 118 2.57 2.09 -2.31
CA LYS A 118 1.19 2.47 -2.66
C LYS A 118 0.67 3.60 -1.77
N SER A 119 1.32 4.75 -1.83
CA SER A 119 0.93 5.97 -1.11
C SER A 119 0.78 7.14 -2.09
N LEU A 120 0.22 8.25 -1.63
CA LEU A 120 0.04 9.46 -2.41
C LEU A 120 0.74 10.63 -1.68
N PRO A 121 1.85 11.16 -2.19
CA PRO A 121 2.58 10.73 -3.39
C PRO A 121 3.33 9.41 -3.14
N PRO A 122 3.59 8.59 -4.18
CA PRO A 122 4.41 7.38 -4.05
C PRO A 122 5.80 7.67 -3.49
N ILE A 123 6.30 6.78 -2.63
CA ILE A 123 7.62 6.88 -2.00
C ILE A 123 8.54 5.81 -2.58
N ALA A 124 9.77 6.21 -2.94
CA ALA A 124 10.80 5.30 -3.41
C ALA A 124 11.38 4.47 -2.25
N VAL A 125 11.55 3.17 -2.48
CA VAL A 125 12.15 2.24 -1.53
C VAL A 125 13.61 1.99 -1.92
N MET A 126 14.53 2.27 -0.99
CA MET A 126 15.99 2.16 -1.19
C MET A 126 16.44 2.85 -2.49
N PRO A 127 16.21 4.17 -2.64
CA PRO A 127 16.58 4.86 -3.86
C PRO A 127 18.10 5.03 -3.99
N THR A 128 18.59 4.90 -5.21
CA THR A 128 19.90 5.40 -5.65
C THR A 128 19.64 6.62 -6.53
N ILE A 129 20.23 7.76 -6.17
CA ILE A 129 20.00 9.04 -6.82
C ILE A 129 21.25 9.43 -7.62
N GLU A 130 21.08 9.67 -8.91
CA GLU A 130 22.14 10.15 -9.78
C GLU A 130 21.80 11.54 -10.31
N LYS A 131 22.74 12.48 -10.18
CA LYS A 131 22.59 13.82 -10.76
C LYS A 131 22.85 13.76 -12.26
N VAL A 132 21.90 14.25 -13.05
CA VAL A 132 22.09 14.40 -14.50
C VAL A 132 22.78 15.74 -14.73
N PHE A 133 24.10 15.70 -14.93
CA PHE A 133 24.84 16.88 -15.35
C PHE A 133 24.46 17.22 -16.80
N GLN A 134 24.04 18.47 -17.01
CA GLN A 134 23.64 19.00 -18.31
C GLN A 134 24.57 20.15 -18.70
#